data_AF-A0A959GU52-F1
#
_entry.id   AF-A0A959GU52-F1
#
_cell.length_a   1.000
_cell.length_b   1.000
_cell.length_c   1.000
_cell.angle_alpha   90.00
_cell.angle_beta   90.00
_cell.angle_gamma   90.00
#
_symmetry.space_group_name_H-M   'P 1'
#
loop_
_entity.id
_entity.type
_entity.pdbx_description
1 polymer ?
#
loop_
_entity_poly.entity_id
_entity_poly.type
_entity_poly.pdbx_seq_one_letter_code
_entity_poly.pdbx_strand_id
1 'polypeptide(L)'
;MRHFFTSITALLLLATAGRAQVGITTAPDFVVTDIHGEQHNLYQLLDEGKYVMIDLYAYWCGPCCQTAPEIRKVYENYGCNSGELFVIGLEADGTIQQCETFEENCGSAGGYPVASGLQGGGSPAVDAFAPLAFPTIILVAPDRAIIQQDIWPFSSAIADNILAPLGLQKMECTVSGTQALAPEFFGDARLTPNPFDGRLSVGFEMEEAAPVEIALTNTLGQVVLRQQQGVLPAGRQQLWVETAGLPKGLYFVQLKAGGKYSRALRATKG
;
A
#
# COMPACT_ATOMS: atom_id res chain seq x y z
N MET A 1 46.75 -6.39 70.78
CA MET A 1 45.29 -6.17 70.68
C MET A 1 45.10 -4.84 69.96
N ARG A 2 45.07 -4.74 68.61
CA ARG A 2 44.00 -5.08 67.64
C ARG A 2 42.63 -4.49 67.97
N HIS A 3 42.30 -3.31 67.41
CA HIS A 3 40.92 -2.87 67.07
C HIS A 3 41.05 -1.90 65.87
N PHE A 4 41.01 -2.38 64.63
CA PHE A 4 39.86 -2.47 63.71
C PHE A 4 39.22 -1.12 63.34
N PHE A 5 39.55 -0.66 62.12
CA PHE A 5 38.83 0.30 61.30
C PHE A 5 37.41 -0.19 60.99
N THR A 6 36.43 0.70 60.80
CA THR A 6 35.44 0.55 59.72
C THR A 6 34.79 1.90 59.39
N SER A 7 34.92 2.26 58.12
CA SER A 7 34.49 3.50 57.48
C SER A 7 32.98 3.49 57.27
N ILE A 8 32.30 4.61 57.55
CA ILE A 8 30.88 4.80 57.22
C ILE A 8 30.81 5.26 55.76
N THR A 9 30.48 4.35 54.86
CA THR A 9 30.22 4.68 53.45
C THR A 9 28.78 5.19 53.34
N ALA A 10 28.62 6.50 53.08
CA ALA A 10 27.32 7.07 52.75
C ALA A 10 26.88 6.58 51.35
N LEU A 11 25.84 5.75 51.31
CA LEU A 11 25.25 5.26 50.08
C LEU A 11 24.35 6.36 49.48
N LEU A 12 24.88 7.08 48.50
CA LEU A 12 24.13 8.06 47.72
C LEU A 12 23.19 7.30 46.77
N LEU A 13 21.92 7.16 47.15
CA LEU A 13 20.86 6.69 46.25
C LEU A 13 20.57 7.80 45.23
N LEU A 14 21.23 7.75 44.07
CA LEU A 14 20.72 8.45 42.89
C LEU A 14 19.41 7.75 42.50
N ALA A 15 18.28 8.35 42.84
CA ALA A 15 17.01 8.00 42.22
C ALA A 15 17.08 8.45 40.75
N THR A 16 17.50 7.56 39.87
CA THR A 16 17.24 7.73 38.44
C THR A 16 15.73 7.65 38.28
N ALA A 17 15.08 8.81 38.17
CA ALA A 17 13.76 8.90 37.58
C ALA A 17 13.92 8.51 36.11
N GLY A 18 13.92 7.21 35.84
CA GLY A 18 13.76 6.70 34.50
C GLY A 18 12.46 7.30 33.98
N ARG A 19 12.56 8.20 33.00
CA ARG A 19 11.41 8.55 32.17
C ARG A 19 11.09 7.29 31.37
N ALA A 20 10.31 6.40 31.96
CA ALA A 20 9.49 5.50 31.16
C ALA A 20 8.57 6.43 30.38
N GLN A 21 8.93 6.73 29.12
CA GLN A 21 8.03 7.38 28.19
C GLN A 21 6.87 6.41 28.04
N VAL A 22 5.77 6.69 28.73
CA VAL A 22 4.54 5.90 28.59
C VAL A 22 4.15 6.08 27.13
N GLY A 23 4.22 5.00 26.35
CA GLY A 23 3.71 5.00 24.98
C GLY A 23 2.26 5.47 24.98
N ILE A 24 1.81 6.05 23.86
CA ILE A 24 0.39 6.36 23.68
C ILE A 24 -0.41 5.07 23.88
N THR A 25 -1.39 5.08 24.79
CA THR A 25 -2.19 3.88 25.09
C THR A 25 -3.49 3.84 24.30
N THR A 26 -3.93 5.01 23.82
CA THR A 26 -5.07 5.18 22.92
C THR A 26 -4.55 5.64 21.57
N ALA A 27 -5.01 4.99 20.50
CA ALA A 27 -4.60 5.34 19.15
C ALA A 27 -5.12 6.75 18.77
N PRO A 28 -4.26 7.65 18.26
CA PRO A 28 -4.71 8.89 17.65
C PRO A 28 -5.53 8.58 16.39
N ASP A 29 -6.60 9.33 16.17
CA ASP A 29 -7.39 9.19 14.94
C ASP A 29 -6.63 9.75 13.73
N PHE A 30 -6.94 9.22 12.55
CA PHE A 30 -6.49 9.77 11.28
C PHE A 30 -7.57 9.60 10.21
N VAL A 31 -7.49 10.45 9.19
CA VAL A 31 -8.18 10.28 7.91
C VAL A 31 -7.11 10.35 6.83
N VAL A 32 -6.99 9.30 6.05
CA VAL A 32 -6.01 9.22 4.95
C VAL A 32 -6.68 8.82 3.66
N THR A 33 -6.05 9.16 2.54
CA THR A 33 -6.45 8.67 1.20
C THR A 33 -5.34 7.77 0.69
N ASP A 34 -5.68 6.54 0.32
CA ASP A 34 -4.70 5.61 -0.21
C ASP A 34 -4.25 5.96 -1.64
N ILE A 35 -3.23 5.24 -2.11
CA ILE A 35 -2.67 5.39 -3.47
C ILE A 35 -3.66 5.06 -4.59
N HIS A 36 -4.82 4.48 -4.27
CA HIS A 36 -5.91 4.19 -5.21
C HIS A 36 -7.05 5.21 -5.13
N GLY A 37 -6.97 6.17 -4.21
CA GLY A 37 -7.94 7.24 -4.03
C GLY A 37 -9.08 6.92 -3.05
N GLU A 38 -9.00 5.80 -2.32
CA GLU A 38 -9.99 5.44 -1.31
C GLU A 38 -9.63 6.09 0.04
N GLN A 39 -10.65 6.61 0.73
CA GLN A 39 -10.48 7.25 2.03
C GLN A 39 -10.68 6.25 3.17
N HIS A 40 -9.77 6.27 4.13
CA HIS A 40 -9.80 5.42 5.32
C HIS A 40 -9.76 6.30 6.58
N ASN A 41 -10.69 6.09 7.50
CA ASN A 41 -10.69 6.72 8.82
C ASN A 41 -10.52 5.66 9.91
N LEU A 42 -9.52 5.84 10.79
CA LEU A 42 -9.22 4.87 11.81
C LEU A 42 -10.42 4.65 12.74
N TYR A 43 -10.98 5.71 13.30
CA TYR A 43 -12.05 5.57 14.29
C TYR A 43 -13.32 4.97 13.71
N GLN A 44 -13.64 5.23 12.44
CA GLN A 44 -14.74 4.57 11.74
C GLN A 44 -14.50 3.06 11.64
N LEU A 45 -13.31 2.62 11.23
CA LEU A 45 -12.96 1.19 11.16
C LEU A 45 -13.08 0.52 12.54
N LEU A 46 -12.62 1.20 13.59
CA LEU A 46 -12.72 0.72 14.97
C LEU A 46 -14.18 0.67 15.46
N ASP A 47 -15.01 1.66 15.11
CA ASP A 47 -16.45 1.69 15.45
C ASP A 47 -17.26 0.63 14.68
N GLU A 48 -16.78 0.18 13.52
CA GLU A 48 -17.27 -1.01 12.81
C GLU A 48 -16.85 -2.33 13.48
N GLY A 49 -16.12 -2.27 14.60
CA GLY A 49 -15.67 -3.42 15.36
C GLY A 49 -14.38 -4.06 14.84
N LYS A 50 -13.66 -3.41 13.92
CA LYS A 50 -12.42 -3.95 13.36
C LYS A 50 -11.24 -3.74 14.31
N TYR A 51 -10.34 -4.71 14.32
CA TYR A 51 -8.96 -4.50 14.73
C TYR A 51 -8.20 -3.89 13.56
N VAL A 52 -7.28 -2.97 13.83
CA VAL A 52 -6.48 -2.32 12.77
C VAL A 52 -5.00 -2.58 13.01
N MET A 53 -4.37 -3.28 12.07
CA MET A 53 -2.92 -3.42 11.96
C MET A 53 -2.37 -2.30 11.09
N ILE A 54 -1.51 -1.46 11.65
CA ILE A 54 -0.96 -0.29 10.99
C ILE A 54 0.54 -0.53 10.74
N ASP A 55 0.95 -0.49 9.48
CA ASP A 55 2.34 -0.55 9.05
C ASP A 55 2.88 0.87 8.84
N LEU A 56 3.69 1.36 9.78
CA LEU A 56 4.39 2.63 9.64
C LEU A 56 5.73 2.38 8.97
N TYR A 57 5.93 2.95 7.79
CA TYR A 57 7.14 2.71 7.00
C TYR A 57 7.57 3.94 6.18
N ALA A 58 8.74 3.83 5.56
CA ALA A 58 9.22 4.79 4.57
C ALA A 58 9.70 4.04 3.33
N TYR A 59 9.47 4.58 2.13
CA TYR A 59 9.80 3.87 0.88
C TYR A 59 11.29 3.51 0.72
N TRP A 60 12.18 4.23 1.40
CA TRP A 60 13.63 4.00 1.38
C TRP A 60 14.12 3.03 2.46
N CYS A 61 13.23 2.55 3.32
CA CYS A 61 13.55 1.69 4.46
C CYS A 61 13.82 0.24 4.02
N GLY A 62 15.09 -0.16 4.04
CA GLY A 62 15.52 -1.52 3.71
C GLY A 62 14.82 -2.63 4.53
N PRO A 63 14.78 -2.53 5.88
CA PRO A 63 14.07 -3.52 6.70
C PRO A 63 12.56 -3.59 6.42
N CYS A 64 11.93 -2.47 6.07
CA CYS A 64 10.51 -2.43 5.69
C CYS A 64 10.24 -3.29 4.45
N CYS A 65 11.19 -3.34 3.51
CA CYS A 65 11.12 -4.22 2.34
C CYS A 65 11.10 -5.72 2.72
N GLN A 66 11.65 -6.09 3.88
CA GLN A 66 11.65 -7.47 4.37
C GLN A 66 10.33 -7.82 5.08
N THR A 67 9.68 -6.84 5.72
CA THR A 67 8.42 -7.04 6.46
C THR A 67 7.20 -6.91 5.55
N ALA A 68 7.24 -6.06 4.53
CA ALA A 68 6.14 -5.84 3.58
C ALA A 68 5.51 -7.13 3.01
N PRO A 69 6.26 -8.15 2.52
CA PRO A 69 5.66 -9.38 2.03
C PRO A 69 5.03 -10.23 3.15
N GLU A 70 5.49 -10.11 4.39
CA GLU A 70 4.88 -10.77 5.54
C GLU A 70 3.59 -10.08 5.97
N ILE A 71 3.53 -8.75 5.91
CA ILE A 71 2.31 -7.97 6.21
C ILE A 71 1.25 -8.25 5.15
N ARG A 72 1.66 -8.34 3.88
CA ARG A 72 0.79 -8.82 2.79
C ARG A 72 0.18 -10.19 3.10
N LYS A 73 0.97 -11.15 3.58
CA LYS A 73 0.43 -12.48 3.97
C LYS A 73 -0.60 -12.37 5.09
N VAL A 74 -0.42 -11.47 6.05
CA VAL A 74 -1.44 -11.22 7.09
C VAL A 74 -2.69 -10.65 6.45
N TYR A 75 -2.57 -9.61 5.62
CA TYR A 75 -3.70 -9.06 4.87
C TYR A 75 -4.47 -10.14 4.11
N GLU A 76 -3.77 -11.02 3.39
CA GLU A 76 -4.38 -12.12 2.63
C GLU A 76 -5.03 -13.18 3.53
N ASN A 77 -4.33 -13.62 4.59
CA ASN A 77 -4.79 -14.67 5.51
C ASN A 77 -5.99 -14.26 6.36
N TYR A 78 -6.23 -12.96 6.53
CA TYR A 78 -7.33 -12.41 7.32
C TYR A 78 -8.38 -11.71 6.44
N GLY A 79 -8.47 -12.11 5.17
CA GLY A 79 -9.62 -11.80 4.33
C GLY A 79 -9.53 -10.52 3.52
N CYS A 80 -8.34 -10.01 3.25
CA CYS A 80 -8.15 -8.80 2.45
C CYS A 80 -9.03 -7.63 2.96
N ASN A 81 -8.96 -7.34 4.26
CA ASN A 81 -9.74 -6.31 4.97
C ASN A 81 -11.28 -6.52 5.04
N SER A 82 -11.81 -7.60 4.46
CA SER A 82 -13.24 -7.94 4.59
C SER A 82 -13.61 -8.59 5.94
N GLY A 83 -12.62 -9.10 6.67
CA GLY A 83 -12.79 -9.69 8.00
C GLY A 83 -12.78 -8.68 9.15
N GLU A 84 -12.54 -9.21 10.35
CA GLU A 84 -12.42 -8.43 11.59
C GLU A 84 -11.06 -7.72 11.72
N LEU A 85 -10.07 -8.09 10.90
CA LEU A 85 -8.79 -7.39 10.80
C LEU A 85 -8.80 -6.46 9.58
N PHE A 86 -8.40 -5.22 9.79
CA PHE A 86 -8.05 -4.28 8.74
C PHE A 86 -6.54 -4.01 8.79
N VAL A 87 -5.85 -4.14 7.65
CA VAL A 87 -4.42 -3.84 7.51
C VAL A 87 -4.30 -2.58 6.67
N ILE A 88 -3.49 -1.61 7.11
CA ILE A 88 -3.23 -0.37 6.39
C ILE A 88 -1.77 0.06 6.55
N GLY A 89 -1.17 0.54 5.46
CA GLY A 89 0.16 1.14 5.46
C GLY A 89 0.07 2.66 5.51
N LEU A 90 0.89 3.28 6.37
CA LEU A 90 1.08 4.72 6.43
C LEU A 90 2.53 5.02 6.12
N GLU A 91 2.74 5.66 4.97
CA GLU A 91 4.07 5.99 4.49
C GLU A 91 4.46 7.41 4.96
N ALA A 92 5.71 7.57 5.40
CA ALA A 92 6.14 8.75 6.15
C ALA A 92 6.45 10.00 5.31
N ASP A 93 7.06 9.86 4.12
CA ASP A 93 7.67 11.00 3.40
C ASP A 93 7.67 10.90 1.87
N GLY A 94 7.20 9.80 1.33
CA GLY A 94 7.14 9.46 -0.08
C GLY A 94 5.88 9.94 -0.81
N THR A 95 6.01 9.95 -2.13
CA THR A 95 4.92 10.17 -3.06
C THR A 95 4.14 8.89 -3.33
N ILE A 96 2.94 9.01 -3.90
CA ILE A 96 2.18 7.86 -4.46
C ILE A 96 3.09 6.98 -5.33
N GLN A 97 3.83 7.58 -6.27
CA GLN A 97 4.71 6.83 -7.18
C GLN A 97 5.82 6.06 -6.44
N GLN A 98 6.36 6.62 -5.37
CA GLN A 98 7.37 5.96 -4.54
C GLN A 98 6.78 4.80 -3.73
N CYS A 99 5.53 4.93 -3.26
CA CYS A 99 4.80 3.85 -2.61
C CYS A 99 4.57 2.69 -3.60
N GLU A 100 4.06 2.97 -4.80
CA GLU A 100 3.88 1.97 -5.86
C GLU A 100 5.19 1.26 -6.20
N THR A 101 6.28 2.02 -6.39
CA THR A 101 7.60 1.44 -6.67
C THR A 101 8.13 0.60 -5.51
N PHE A 102 7.89 1.00 -4.26
CA PHE A 102 8.25 0.21 -3.09
C PHE A 102 7.48 -1.12 -3.08
N GLU A 103 6.16 -1.07 -3.30
CA GLU A 103 5.32 -2.26 -3.31
C GLU A 103 5.72 -3.29 -4.37
N GLU A 104 6.05 -2.81 -5.58
CA GLU A 104 6.55 -3.66 -6.66
C GLU A 104 7.89 -4.31 -6.31
N ASN A 105 8.84 -3.52 -5.79
CA ASN A 105 10.18 -4.02 -5.50
C ASN A 105 10.25 -4.91 -4.25
N CYS A 106 9.35 -4.70 -3.29
CA CYS A 106 9.33 -5.40 -2.00
C CYS A 106 8.29 -6.52 -1.93
N GLY A 107 7.55 -6.76 -3.02
CA GLY A 107 6.61 -7.88 -3.12
C GLY A 107 5.29 -7.68 -2.39
N SER A 108 4.93 -6.44 -2.04
CA SER A 108 3.64 -6.10 -1.41
C SER A 108 2.59 -5.56 -2.39
N ALA A 109 2.90 -5.40 -3.68
CA ALA A 109 1.97 -4.89 -4.70
C ALA A 109 0.64 -5.64 -4.77
N GLY A 110 -0.48 -4.89 -4.72
CA GLY A 110 -1.82 -5.46 -4.66
C GLY A 110 -2.16 -6.12 -3.31
N GLY A 111 -1.45 -5.73 -2.25
CA GLY A 111 -1.71 -6.11 -0.88
C GLY A 111 -2.74 -5.19 -0.22
N TYR A 112 -2.35 -4.62 0.91
CA TYR A 112 -3.16 -3.76 1.76
C TYR A 112 -3.16 -2.30 1.28
N PRO A 113 -4.19 -1.49 1.60
CA PRO A 113 -4.22 -0.07 1.27
C PRO A 113 -3.05 0.68 1.91
N VAL A 114 -2.48 1.62 1.17
CA VAL A 114 -1.32 2.42 1.57
C VAL A 114 -1.61 3.89 1.33
N ALA A 115 -1.43 4.73 2.34
CA ALA A 115 -1.46 6.18 2.21
C ALA A 115 -0.06 6.75 2.04
N SER A 116 0.17 7.51 0.96
CA SER A 116 1.46 8.17 0.74
C SER A 116 1.70 9.30 1.74
N GLY A 117 2.96 9.55 2.08
CA GLY A 117 3.35 10.64 2.96
C GLY A 117 2.92 12.01 2.43
N LEU A 118 3.20 12.29 1.15
CA LEU A 118 3.08 13.63 0.55
C LEU A 118 1.70 13.98 -0.01
N GLN A 119 0.88 12.98 -0.38
CA GLN A 119 -0.45 13.22 -0.97
C GLN A 119 -1.58 12.57 -0.21
N GLY A 120 -1.35 11.39 0.37
CA GLY A 120 -2.38 10.59 1.04
C GLY A 120 -2.64 10.97 2.49
N GLY A 121 -1.86 11.88 3.07
CA GLY A 121 -1.93 12.20 4.49
C GLY A 121 -1.21 11.18 5.38
N GLY A 122 -0.36 10.31 4.81
CA GLY A 122 0.44 9.34 5.56
C GLY A 122 1.38 10.01 6.56
N SER A 123 2.05 11.09 6.17
CA SER A 123 3.06 11.79 7.01
C SER A 123 2.50 12.28 8.36
N PRO A 124 1.40 13.09 8.40
CA PRO A 124 0.81 13.48 9.68
C PRO A 124 0.22 12.31 10.47
N ALA A 125 -0.23 11.24 9.81
CA ALA A 125 -0.72 10.04 10.48
C ALA A 125 0.43 9.26 11.15
N VAL A 126 1.56 9.09 10.46
CA VAL A 126 2.79 8.51 11.01
C VAL A 126 3.27 9.33 12.21
N ASP A 127 3.35 10.66 12.08
CA ASP A 127 3.79 11.56 13.15
C ASP A 127 2.92 11.46 14.41
N ALA A 128 1.61 11.27 14.26
CA ALA A 128 0.69 11.12 15.39
C ALA A 128 1.00 9.89 16.25
N PHE A 129 1.47 8.80 15.64
CA PHE A 129 1.91 7.60 16.36
C PHE A 129 3.34 7.68 16.90
N ALA A 130 4.12 8.69 16.46
CA ALA A 130 5.48 8.98 16.91
C ALA A 130 6.40 7.74 16.96
N PRO A 131 6.56 6.98 15.85
CA PRO A 131 7.43 5.81 15.83
C PRO A 131 8.89 6.19 16.11
N LEU A 132 9.60 5.31 16.82
CA LEU A 132 11.03 5.50 17.11
C LEU A 132 11.94 5.06 15.97
N ALA A 133 11.44 4.18 15.08
CA ALA A 133 12.14 3.64 13.94
C ALA A 133 11.16 3.11 12.89
N PHE A 134 11.65 2.83 11.69
CA PHE A 134 10.91 2.10 10.67
C PHE A 134 11.51 0.71 10.44
N PRO A 135 10.69 -0.32 10.18
CA PRO A 135 9.22 -0.28 10.27
C PRO A 135 8.77 -0.22 11.75
N THR A 136 7.55 0.26 11.99
CA THR A 136 6.84 0.07 13.26
C THR A 136 5.46 -0.50 12.93
N ILE A 137 5.14 -1.67 13.47
CA ILE A 137 3.84 -2.32 13.21
C ILE A 137 3.00 -2.26 14.47
N ILE A 138 1.85 -1.58 14.39
CA ILE A 138 0.94 -1.33 15.52
C ILE A 138 -0.31 -2.18 15.36
N LEU A 139 -0.84 -2.69 16.47
CA LEU A 139 -2.17 -3.32 16.51
C LEU A 139 -3.10 -2.51 17.42
N VAL A 140 -4.22 -2.06 16.87
CA VAL A 140 -5.25 -1.28 17.58
C VAL A 140 -6.54 -2.10 17.69
N ALA A 141 -7.16 -2.11 18.86
CA ALA A 141 -8.44 -2.76 19.12
C ALA A 141 -9.64 -1.80 18.91
N PRO A 142 -10.87 -2.32 18.71
CA PRO A 142 -12.07 -1.51 18.47
C PRO A 142 -12.36 -0.42 19.51
N ASP A 143 -11.95 -0.63 20.76
CA ASP A 143 -12.05 0.35 21.84
C ASP A 143 -10.98 1.46 21.79
N ARG A 144 -10.23 1.52 20.68
CA ARG A 144 -9.10 2.42 20.42
C ARG A 144 -7.86 2.15 21.27
N ALA A 145 -7.82 1.06 22.04
CA ALA A 145 -6.63 0.67 22.78
C ALA A 145 -5.54 0.16 21.83
N ILE A 146 -4.30 0.60 22.05
CA ILE A 146 -3.14 0.01 21.38
C ILE A 146 -2.75 -1.28 22.10
N ILE A 147 -2.94 -2.42 21.42
CA ILE A 147 -2.61 -3.75 21.94
C ILE A 147 -1.11 -4.03 21.78
N GLN A 148 -0.53 -3.59 20.67
CA GLN A 148 0.89 -3.65 20.40
C GLN A 148 1.35 -2.33 19.81
N GLN A 149 2.36 -1.72 20.45
CA GLN A 149 2.95 -0.46 20.00
C GLN A 149 4.00 -0.67 18.91
N ASP A 150 4.62 -1.85 18.86
CA ASP A 150 5.61 -2.24 17.86
C ASP A 150 5.77 -3.77 17.86
N ILE A 151 5.32 -4.43 16.79
CA ILE A 151 5.50 -5.86 16.57
C ILE A 151 6.85 -6.08 15.88
N TRP A 152 7.91 -6.21 16.68
CA TRP A 152 9.27 -6.45 16.19
C TRP A 152 9.96 -7.61 16.91
N PRO A 153 10.62 -8.55 16.19
CA PRO A 153 10.65 -8.70 14.73
C PRO A 153 9.28 -9.08 14.18
N PHE A 154 9.01 -8.72 12.92
CA PHE A 154 7.73 -9.02 12.28
C PHE A 154 7.80 -10.26 11.38
N SER A 155 6.78 -11.10 11.44
CA SER A 155 6.45 -12.13 10.45
C SER A 155 4.96 -12.46 10.53
N SER A 156 4.40 -13.05 9.48
CA SER A 156 3.00 -13.50 9.48
C SER A 156 2.69 -14.50 10.61
N ALA A 157 3.64 -15.38 10.95
CA ALA A 157 3.49 -16.31 12.07
C ALA A 157 3.47 -15.62 13.45
N ILE A 158 4.23 -14.52 13.61
CA ILE A 158 4.20 -13.73 14.85
C ILE A 158 2.86 -12.99 14.97
N ALA A 159 2.39 -12.40 13.86
CA ALA A 159 1.07 -11.80 13.81
C ALA A 159 -0.03 -12.81 14.18
N ASP A 160 0.02 -14.03 13.65
CA ASP A 160 -0.94 -15.10 13.98
C ASP A 160 -1.00 -15.40 15.48
N ASN A 161 0.16 -15.45 16.16
CA ASN A 161 0.21 -15.70 17.61
C ASN A 161 -0.37 -14.55 18.44
N ILE A 162 -0.39 -13.33 17.90
CA ILE A 162 -0.99 -12.15 18.55
C ILE A 162 -2.50 -12.10 18.27
N LEU A 163 -2.90 -12.40 17.04
CA LEU A 163 -4.29 -12.25 16.58
C LEU A 163 -5.19 -13.42 17.04
N ALA A 164 -4.68 -14.65 17.09
CA ALA A 164 -5.50 -15.81 17.44
C ALA A 164 -6.09 -15.76 18.88
N PRO A 165 -5.34 -15.34 19.94
CA PRO A 165 -5.91 -15.17 21.27
C PRO A 165 -6.97 -14.08 21.38
N LEU A 166 -6.99 -13.13 20.45
CA LEU A 166 -8.00 -12.07 20.35
C LEU A 166 -9.28 -12.56 19.67
N GLY A 167 -9.31 -13.81 19.18
CA GLY A 167 -10.47 -14.43 18.54
C GLY A 167 -10.53 -14.24 17.02
N LEU A 168 -9.62 -13.45 16.43
CA LEU A 168 -9.60 -13.18 14.99
C LEU A 168 -9.33 -14.48 14.22
N GLN A 169 -10.24 -14.81 13.32
CA GLN A 169 -10.14 -16.00 12.49
C GLN A 169 -9.51 -15.68 11.14
N LYS A 170 -8.66 -16.59 10.67
CA LYS A 170 -8.20 -16.55 9.28
C LYS A 170 -9.39 -16.80 8.35
N MET A 171 -9.39 -16.09 7.25
CA MET A 171 -10.38 -16.25 6.20
C MET A 171 -9.72 -15.94 4.85
N GLU A 172 -10.18 -16.65 3.82
CA GLU A 172 -9.81 -16.34 2.45
C GLU A 172 -10.26 -14.92 2.10
N CYS A 173 -9.52 -14.26 1.23
CA CYS A 173 -9.96 -13.00 0.65
C CYS A 173 -11.27 -13.22 -0.13
N THR A 174 -12.38 -12.81 0.47
CA THR A 174 -13.67 -12.78 -0.21
C THR A 174 -13.74 -11.55 -1.09
N VAL A 175 -13.06 -11.61 -2.24
CA VAL A 175 -13.50 -10.82 -3.39
C VAL A 175 -14.90 -11.33 -3.75
N SER A 176 -15.93 -10.61 -3.31
CA SER A 176 -17.26 -10.73 -3.91
C SER A 176 -17.12 -10.29 -5.37
N GLY A 177 -16.80 -11.25 -6.24
CA GLY A 177 -16.54 -11.02 -7.65
C GLY A 177 -15.14 -11.45 -8.07
N THR A 178 -15.06 -12.72 -8.48
CA THR A 178 -14.10 -13.33 -9.42
C THR A 178 -12.64 -13.53 -9.00
N GLN A 179 -12.26 -14.82 -9.03
CA GLN A 179 -10.98 -15.39 -9.46
C GLN A 179 -9.89 -14.39 -9.78
N ALA A 180 -8.69 -14.57 -9.20
CA ALA A 180 -7.42 -14.00 -9.65
C ALA A 180 -7.53 -13.48 -11.10
N LEU A 181 -7.85 -12.19 -11.22
CA LEU A 181 -8.31 -11.66 -12.48
C LEU A 181 -7.09 -11.62 -13.42
N ALA A 182 -7.07 -12.54 -14.38
CA ALA A 182 -6.76 -12.08 -15.73
C ALA A 182 -7.59 -10.80 -15.91
N PRO A 183 -6.97 -9.65 -16.23
CA PRO A 183 -7.64 -8.36 -16.18
C PRO A 183 -9.01 -8.46 -16.87
N GLU A 184 -10.09 -8.03 -16.23
CA GLU A 184 -11.39 -8.01 -16.91
C GLU A 184 -11.22 -7.20 -18.19
N PHE A 185 -11.34 -7.90 -19.32
CA PHE A 185 -11.06 -7.32 -20.62
C PHE A 185 -12.30 -6.61 -21.15
N PHE A 186 -12.24 -5.28 -21.31
CA PHE A 186 -13.31 -4.56 -21.99
C PHE A 186 -13.00 -4.44 -23.48
N GLY A 187 -13.98 -4.84 -24.31
CA GLY A 187 -14.05 -4.57 -25.76
C GLY A 187 -12.87 -5.05 -26.63
N ASP A 188 -13.08 -5.03 -27.94
CA ASP A 188 -12.01 -5.20 -28.92
C ASP A 188 -11.34 -3.85 -29.18
N ALA A 189 -10.26 -3.56 -28.46
CA ALA A 189 -9.40 -2.44 -28.79
C ALA A 189 -8.67 -2.69 -30.12
N ARG A 190 -8.42 -1.61 -30.88
CA ARG A 190 -7.72 -1.68 -32.17
C ARG A 190 -6.68 -0.59 -32.27
N LEU A 191 -5.54 -0.97 -32.85
CA LEU A 191 -4.39 -0.10 -33.07
C LEU A 191 -4.24 0.19 -34.55
N THR A 192 -4.17 1.46 -34.92
CA THR A 192 -3.96 1.87 -36.31
C THR A 192 -3.10 3.15 -36.40
N PRO A 193 -2.16 3.25 -37.35
CA PRO A 193 -1.58 2.17 -38.14
C PRO A 193 -0.69 1.24 -37.29
N ASN A 194 -0.38 0.04 -37.79
CA ASN A 194 0.60 -0.86 -37.20
C ASN A 194 1.35 -1.59 -38.35
N PRO A 195 2.64 -1.31 -38.61
CA PRO A 195 3.54 -0.46 -37.84
C PRO A 195 3.11 1.02 -37.79
N PHE A 196 3.43 1.70 -36.69
CA PHE A 196 3.16 3.11 -36.50
C PHE A 196 4.45 3.95 -36.61
N ASP A 197 4.30 5.20 -37.02
CA ASP A 197 5.38 6.18 -37.07
C ASP A 197 4.85 7.56 -36.64
N GLY A 198 5.51 8.19 -35.68
CA GLY A 198 5.09 9.45 -35.05
C GLY A 198 3.83 9.38 -34.18
N ARG A 199 2.76 8.70 -34.61
CA ARG A 199 1.47 8.63 -33.90
C ARG A 199 0.81 7.26 -34.02
N LEU A 200 0.04 6.91 -32.99
CA LEU A 200 -0.75 5.69 -32.92
C LEU A 200 -2.20 6.03 -32.54
N SER A 201 -3.17 5.59 -33.32
CA SER A 201 -4.58 5.66 -32.97
C SER A 201 -4.99 4.41 -32.21
N VAL A 202 -5.67 4.61 -31.09
CA VAL A 202 -6.23 3.58 -30.23
C VAL A 202 -7.75 3.73 -30.25
N GLY A 203 -8.42 2.81 -30.93
CA GLY A 203 -9.89 2.74 -30.98
C GLY A 203 -10.41 1.68 -30.02
N PHE A 204 -11.48 1.99 -29.29
CA PHE A 204 -12.09 1.08 -28.31
C PHE A 204 -13.58 1.43 -28.10
N GLU A 205 -14.32 0.55 -27.43
CA GLU A 205 -15.73 0.74 -27.13
C GLU A 205 -15.97 0.51 -25.63
N MET A 206 -16.72 1.41 -25.00
CA MET A 206 -17.02 1.40 -23.57
C MET A 206 -18.52 1.24 -23.35
N GLU A 207 -18.93 0.42 -22.39
CA GLU A 207 -20.35 0.25 -22.04
C GLU A 207 -20.90 1.42 -21.22
N GLU A 208 -20.05 2.04 -20.41
CA GLU A 208 -20.39 3.12 -19.50
C GLU A 208 -19.34 4.24 -19.56
N ALA A 209 -19.70 5.42 -19.07
CA ALA A 209 -18.76 6.54 -19.00
C ALA A 209 -17.71 6.31 -17.91
N ALA A 210 -16.42 6.43 -18.24
CA ALA A 210 -15.34 6.17 -17.29
C ALA A 210 -14.05 6.94 -17.64
N PRO A 211 -13.15 7.18 -16.67
CA PRO A 211 -11.83 7.70 -16.96
C PRO A 211 -11.02 6.65 -17.75
N VAL A 212 -10.21 7.12 -18.70
CA VAL A 212 -9.43 6.25 -19.58
C VAL A 212 -7.93 6.54 -19.46
N GLU A 213 -7.14 5.50 -19.30
CA GLU A 213 -5.67 5.55 -19.38
C GLU A 213 -5.17 4.64 -20.50
N ILE A 214 -4.18 5.11 -21.25
CA ILE A 214 -3.42 4.32 -22.21
C ILE A 214 -1.97 4.24 -21.73
N ALA A 215 -1.45 3.02 -21.59
CA ALA A 215 -0.05 2.77 -21.29
C ALA A 215 0.62 2.03 -22.46
N LEU A 216 1.84 2.45 -22.80
CA LEU A 216 2.74 1.73 -23.71
C LEU A 216 3.88 1.15 -22.90
N THR A 217 4.13 -0.13 -23.11
CA THR A 217 5.15 -0.89 -22.41
C THR A 217 6.15 -1.46 -23.42
N ASN A 218 7.45 -1.44 -23.11
CA ASN A 218 8.47 -2.08 -23.94
C ASN A 218 8.52 -3.61 -23.70
N THR A 219 9.41 -4.32 -24.40
CA THR A 219 9.58 -5.78 -24.24
C THR A 219 10.14 -6.20 -22.88
N LEU A 220 10.65 -5.27 -22.08
CA LEU A 220 11.15 -5.52 -20.72
C LEU A 220 10.04 -5.31 -19.67
N GLY A 221 8.81 -4.97 -20.08
CA GLY A 221 7.72 -4.70 -19.15
C GLY A 221 7.71 -3.28 -18.57
N GLN A 222 8.61 -2.40 -19.01
CA GLN A 222 8.67 -1.01 -18.52
C GLN A 222 7.66 -0.12 -19.25
N VAL A 223 6.87 0.63 -18.49
CA VAL A 223 5.98 1.67 -19.05
C VAL A 223 6.84 2.81 -19.59
N VAL A 224 6.81 3.00 -20.91
CA VAL A 224 7.59 4.04 -21.62
C VAL A 224 6.76 5.27 -21.93
N LEU A 225 5.43 5.16 -21.91
CA LEU A 225 4.51 6.27 -22.11
C LEU A 225 3.19 5.94 -21.41
N ARG A 226 2.66 6.92 -20.67
CA ARG A 226 1.33 6.88 -20.06
C ARG A 226 0.57 8.14 -20.47
N GLN A 227 -0.65 7.96 -21.00
CA GLN A 227 -1.54 9.05 -21.39
C GLN A 227 -2.88 8.85 -20.70
N GLN A 228 -3.20 9.77 -19.80
CA GLN A 228 -4.49 9.81 -19.13
C GLN A 228 -5.46 10.70 -19.90
N GLN A 229 -6.70 10.27 -19.98
CA GLN A 229 -7.84 11.06 -20.43
C GLN A 229 -8.80 11.21 -19.25
N GLY A 230 -9.55 12.31 -19.25
CA GLY A 230 -10.67 12.47 -18.33
C GLY A 230 -11.76 11.42 -18.58
N VAL A 231 -12.91 11.62 -17.93
CA VAL A 231 -14.07 10.74 -18.13
C VAL A 231 -14.55 10.85 -19.58
N LEU A 232 -14.50 9.74 -20.31
CA LEU A 232 -15.06 9.62 -21.64
C LEU A 232 -16.45 8.99 -21.57
N PRO A 233 -17.38 9.36 -22.47
CA PRO A 233 -18.71 8.77 -22.48
C PRO A 233 -18.69 7.31 -22.97
N ALA A 234 -19.76 6.58 -22.66
CA ALA A 234 -20.03 5.28 -23.26
C ALA A 234 -20.08 5.34 -24.80
N GLY A 235 -19.83 4.21 -25.44
CA GLY A 235 -19.79 4.04 -26.89
C GLY A 235 -18.37 3.99 -27.45
N ARG A 236 -18.25 4.17 -28.77
CA ARG A 236 -16.97 4.08 -29.49
C ARG A 236 -16.14 5.34 -29.28
N GLN A 237 -14.90 5.12 -28.86
CA GLN A 237 -13.90 6.15 -28.64
C GLN A 237 -12.70 5.91 -29.56
N GLN A 238 -12.02 7.00 -29.92
CA GLN A 238 -10.78 6.96 -30.67
C GLN A 238 -9.83 8.03 -30.13
N LEU A 239 -8.67 7.59 -29.67
CA LEU A 239 -7.66 8.46 -29.07
C LEU A 239 -6.34 8.38 -29.85
N TRP A 240 -5.66 9.52 -29.97
CA TRP A 240 -4.33 9.60 -30.55
C TRP A 240 -3.27 9.61 -29.44
N VAL A 241 -2.24 8.80 -29.64
CA VAL A 241 -1.04 8.76 -28.81
C VAL A 241 0.14 9.27 -29.62
N GLU A 242 0.78 10.33 -29.12
CA GLU A 242 2.00 10.87 -29.71
C GLU A 242 3.18 9.98 -29.31
N THR A 243 3.87 9.43 -30.30
CA THR A 243 4.92 8.42 -30.09
C THR A 243 6.27 8.85 -30.64
N ALA A 244 6.40 10.10 -31.12
CA ALA A 244 7.60 10.59 -31.80
C ALA A 244 8.90 10.34 -31.01
N GLY A 245 8.87 10.50 -29.68
CA GLY A 245 10.02 10.31 -28.79
C GLY A 245 10.41 8.85 -28.52
N LEU A 246 9.63 7.85 -28.96
CA LEU A 246 9.92 6.45 -28.69
C LEU A 246 10.98 5.88 -29.67
N PRO A 247 11.93 5.04 -29.23
CA PRO A 247 12.80 4.31 -30.15
C PRO A 247 12.02 3.35 -31.07
N LYS A 248 12.59 3.00 -32.22
CA LYS A 248 12.05 1.92 -33.06
C LYS A 248 12.05 0.61 -32.27
N GLY A 249 10.99 -0.18 -32.38
CA GLY A 249 10.90 -1.43 -31.63
C GLY A 249 9.48 -1.94 -31.41
N LEU A 250 9.41 -2.98 -30.60
CA LEU A 250 8.15 -3.63 -30.22
C LEU A 250 7.62 -3.05 -28.90
N TYR A 251 6.33 -2.73 -28.90
CA TYR A 251 5.61 -2.22 -27.76
C TYR A 251 4.32 -3.00 -27.54
N PHE A 252 3.82 -2.93 -26.31
CA PHE A 252 2.52 -3.43 -25.91
C PHE A 252 1.68 -2.25 -25.43
N VAL A 253 0.51 -2.07 -26.01
CA VAL A 253 -0.46 -1.04 -25.61
C VAL A 253 -1.49 -1.71 -24.71
N GLN A 254 -1.76 -1.11 -23.55
CA GLN A 254 -2.83 -1.52 -22.68
C GLN A 254 -3.70 -0.31 -22.37
N LEU A 255 -5.01 -0.48 -22.47
CA LEU A 255 -5.98 0.52 -22.00
C LEU A 255 -6.50 0.13 -20.63
N LYS A 256 -6.83 1.14 -19.82
CA LYS A 256 -7.61 1.00 -18.59
C LYS A 256 -8.81 1.93 -18.68
N ALA A 257 -10.02 1.43 -18.47
CA ALA A 257 -11.25 2.21 -18.44
C ALA A 257 -12.11 1.76 -17.27
N GLY A 258 -12.41 2.67 -16.32
CA GLY A 258 -13.27 2.35 -15.17
C GLY A 258 -12.79 1.14 -14.35
N GLY A 259 -11.47 0.95 -14.22
CA GLY A 259 -10.87 -0.19 -13.51
C GLY A 259 -10.70 -1.46 -14.34
N LYS A 260 -11.37 -1.59 -15.50
CA LYS A 260 -11.20 -2.70 -16.45
C LYS A 260 -10.05 -2.42 -17.39
N TYR A 261 -9.39 -3.47 -17.91
CA TYR A 261 -8.25 -3.32 -18.81
C TYR A 261 -8.58 -3.83 -20.20
N SER A 262 -7.84 -3.43 -21.24
CA SER A 262 -7.86 -4.15 -22.52
C SER A 262 -6.85 -5.29 -22.49
N ARG A 263 -6.95 -6.23 -23.45
CA ARG A 263 -5.83 -7.12 -23.76
C ARG A 263 -4.62 -6.27 -24.17
N ALA A 264 -3.42 -6.74 -23.85
CA ALA A 264 -2.20 -6.11 -24.35
C ALA A 264 -2.16 -6.24 -25.88
N LEU A 265 -2.18 -5.10 -26.58
CA LEU A 265 -2.15 -5.06 -28.03
C LEU A 265 -0.73 -4.83 -28.52
N ARG A 266 -0.29 -5.68 -29.43
CA ARG A 266 1.04 -5.59 -30.02
C ARG A 266 1.13 -4.40 -30.97
N ALA A 267 2.05 -3.48 -30.74
CA ALA A 267 2.31 -2.31 -31.57
C ALA A 267 3.79 -2.27 -31.99
N THR A 268 4.07 -2.13 -33.28
CA THR A 268 5.44 -2.06 -33.79
C THR A 268 5.74 -0.64 -34.26
N LYS A 269 6.77 0.00 -33.70
CA LYS A 269 7.24 1.30 -34.19
C LYS A 269 8.20 1.12 -35.36
N GLY A 270 7.85 1.70 -36.50
CA GLY A 270 8.59 1.65 -37.76
C GLY A 270 9.82 2.55 -37.84
#